data_AF-A0ABD5VGG4-F1
#
_entry.id   AF-A0ABD5VGG4-F1
#
_cell.length_a   1.000
_cell.length_b   1.000
_cell.length_c   1.000
_cell.angle_alpha   90.00
_cell.angle_beta   90.00
_cell.angle_gamma   90.00
#
_symmetry.space_group_name_H-M   'P 1'
#
loop_
_entity.id
_entity.type
_entity.pdbx_description
1 polymer ?
#
loop_
_entity_poly.entity_id
_entity_poly.type
_entity_poly.pdbx_seq_one_letter_code
_entity_poly.pdbx_strand_id
1 'polypeptide(L)'
;MLSYLHEHDGPVDLMDLANEIAAWENDTPVEELTDKQSKRVYVSVYQTHVPKLVSTNLIEYDSESGLIELSDRASEIERYMPESDDERPWHRYYAILAAVSAAFYAGVAVGVPLLDVLPEAVAGVIVVLAFAVLSAAHYVDRDRGRPIVEDASVEDNS
;
A
#
# COMPACT_ATOMS: atom_id res chain seq x y z
N MET A 1 2.22 -9.16 10.74
CA MET A 1 1.28 -10.11 11.35
C MET A 1 0.61 -10.98 10.30
N LEU A 2 -0.36 -10.49 9.51
CA LEU A 2 -1.01 -11.33 8.48
C LEU A 2 -0.01 -11.91 7.47
N SER A 3 0.93 -11.09 6.98
CA SER A 3 2.01 -11.57 6.09
C SER A 3 2.87 -12.66 6.73
N TYR A 4 3.16 -12.56 8.03
CA TYR A 4 3.92 -13.61 8.74
C TYR A 4 3.12 -14.90 8.86
N LEU A 5 1.83 -14.82 9.20
CA LEU A 5 0.97 -16.00 9.24
C LEU A 5 0.71 -16.59 7.85
N HIS A 6 0.85 -15.79 6.78
CA HIS A 6 0.76 -16.28 5.40
C HIS A 6 2.03 -17.02 4.98
N GLU A 7 3.21 -16.51 5.35
CA GLU A 7 4.49 -17.19 5.07
C GLU A 7 4.65 -18.50 5.85
N HIS A 8 3.93 -18.64 6.95
CA HIS A 8 3.89 -19.84 7.77
C HIS A 8 2.60 -20.64 7.52
N ASP A 9 2.70 -21.69 6.69
CA ASP A 9 1.60 -22.63 6.45
C ASP A 9 1.22 -23.41 7.74
N GLY A 10 0.38 -22.83 8.60
CA GLY A 10 -0.24 -23.47 9.75
C GLY A 10 -0.24 -22.67 11.06
N PRO A 11 -0.61 -23.31 12.18
CA PRO A 11 -0.63 -22.67 13.50
C PRO A 11 0.75 -22.20 13.95
N VAL A 12 0.80 -20.96 14.43
CA VAL A 12 1.99 -20.29 14.96
C VAL A 12 1.74 -19.91 16.42
N ASP A 13 2.76 -19.96 17.27
CA ASP A 13 2.66 -19.45 18.64
C ASP A 13 2.58 -17.91 18.67
N LEU A 14 1.61 -17.37 19.42
CA LEU A 14 1.41 -15.92 19.50
C LEU A 14 2.63 -15.17 20.07
N MET A 15 3.38 -15.78 20.99
CA MET A 15 4.61 -15.22 21.52
C MET A 15 5.71 -15.21 20.46
N ASP A 16 5.84 -16.26 19.66
CA ASP A 16 6.83 -16.31 18.58
C ASP A 16 6.54 -15.25 17.50
N LEU A 17 5.27 -15.12 17.10
CA LEU A 17 4.82 -14.03 16.23
C LEU A 17 5.13 -12.64 16.84
N ALA A 18 4.89 -12.47 18.14
CA ALA A 18 5.18 -11.21 18.81
C ALA A 18 6.69 -10.91 18.91
N ASN A 19 7.52 -11.94 19.06
CA ASN A 19 8.97 -11.83 19.02
C ASN A 19 9.45 -11.39 17.64
N GLU A 20 8.94 -12.00 16.57
CA GLU A 20 9.33 -11.61 15.21
C GLU A 20 8.92 -10.15 14.92
N ILE A 21 7.69 -9.77 15.28
CA ILE A 21 7.24 -8.38 15.12
C ILE A 21 8.12 -7.42 15.94
N ALA A 22 8.51 -7.80 17.17
CA ALA A 22 9.39 -6.99 18.00
C ALA A 22 10.80 -6.86 17.39
N ALA A 23 11.34 -7.93 16.80
CA ALA A 23 12.62 -7.92 16.11
C ALA A 23 12.60 -6.93 14.95
N TRP A 24 11.56 -7.00 14.10
CA TRP A 24 11.38 -6.06 12.99
C TRP A 24 11.20 -4.62 13.45
N GLU A 25 10.44 -4.36 14.52
CA GLU A 25 10.23 -3.00 15.04
C GLU A 25 11.49 -2.36 15.64
N ASN A 26 12.44 -3.18 16.11
CA ASN A 26 13.63 -2.72 16.80
C ASN A 26 14.92 -2.92 15.97
N ASP A 27 14.79 -3.33 14.70
CA ASP A 27 15.90 -3.62 13.79
C ASP A 27 17.00 -4.49 14.43
N THR A 28 16.58 -5.53 15.15
CA THR A 28 17.46 -6.39 15.96
C THR A 28 17.06 -7.86 15.78
N PRO A 29 18.01 -8.81 15.80
CA PRO A 29 17.66 -10.22 15.74
C PRO A 29 16.86 -10.65 16.98
N VAL A 30 16.02 -11.68 16.83
CA VAL A 30 15.14 -12.18 17.90
C VAL A 30 15.94 -12.57 19.14
N GLU A 31 17.15 -13.10 18.97
CA GLU A 31 18.04 -13.53 20.06
C GLU A 31 18.60 -12.37 20.90
N GLU A 32 18.59 -11.15 20.36
CA GLU A 32 19.05 -9.94 21.06
C GLU A 32 17.88 -9.14 21.69
N LEU A 33 16.64 -9.58 21.51
CA LEU A 33 15.47 -8.93 22.09
C LEU A 33 15.48 -9.01 23.61
N THR A 34 15.14 -7.89 24.24
CA THR A 34 14.85 -7.89 25.67
C THR A 34 13.43 -8.38 25.95
N ASP A 35 13.24 -9.09 27.07
CA ASP A 35 11.91 -9.52 27.54
C ASP A 35 10.87 -8.40 27.53
N LYS A 36 11.31 -7.17 27.82
CA LYS A 36 10.44 -6.00 27.85
C LYS A 36 9.93 -5.60 26.45
N GLN A 37 10.77 -5.71 25.42
CA GLN A 37 10.38 -5.41 24.04
C GLN A 37 9.35 -6.43 23.55
N SER A 38 9.67 -7.72 23.63
CA SER A 38 8.76 -8.82 23.25
C SER A 38 7.43 -8.75 24.01
N LYS A 39 7.48 -8.59 25.33
CA LYS A 39 6.26 -8.53 26.15
C LYS A 39 5.36 -7.35 25.81
N ARG A 40 5.94 -6.19 25.46
CA ARG A 40 5.16 -5.02 25.04
C ARG A 40 4.41 -5.30 23.75
N VAL A 41 5.08 -5.90 22.76
CA VAL A 41 4.46 -6.27 21.48
C VAL A 41 3.41 -7.34 21.70
N TYR A 42 3.72 -8.40 22.44
CA TYR A 42 2.78 -9.48 22.77
C TYR A 42 1.46 -8.94 23.34
N VAL A 43 1.54 -8.08 24.37
CA VAL A 43 0.35 -7.49 24.99
C VAL A 43 -0.44 -6.65 23.98
N SER A 44 0.24 -5.85 23.15
CA SER A 44 -0.40 -5.03 22.12
C SER A 44 -1.13 -5.88 21.07
N VAL A 45 -0.46 -6.92 20.55
CA VAL A 45 -1.01 -7.87 19.57
C VAL A 45 -2.23 -8.58 20.15
N TYR A 46 -2.08 -9.16 21.34
CA TYR A 46 -3.15 -9.88 22.01
C TYR A 46 -4.38 -9.01 22.31
N GLN A 47 -4.19 -7.76 22.76
CA GLN A 47 -5.31 -6.92 23.19
C GLN A 47 -5.98 -6.18 22.02
N THR A 48 -5.21 -5.78 21.01
CA THR A 48 -5.69 -4.88 19.96
C THR A 48 -5.94 -5.62 18.65
N HIS A 49 -5.00 -6.48 18.25
CA HIS A 49 -5.00 -7.06 16.91
C HIS A 49 -5.78 -8.37 16.86
N VAL A 50 -5.53 -9.29 17.79
CA VAL A 50 -6.21 -10.60 17.83
C VAL A 50 -7.74 -10.45 17.88
N PRO A 51 -8.35 -9.65 18.77
CA PRO A 51 -9.81 -9.58 18.87
C PRO A 51 -10.45 -9.02 17.60
N LYS A 52 -9.78 -8.04 16.97
CA LYS A 52 -10.25 -7.45 15.71
C LYS A 52 -10.20 -8.47 14.58
N LEU A 53 -9.08 -9.17 14.41
CA LEU A 53 -8.91 -10.14 13.32
C LEU A 53 -9.83 -11.36 13.49
N VAL A 54 -10.02 -11.84 14.72
CA VAL A 54 -11.00 -12.88 15.05
C VAL A 54 -12.42 -12.42 14.73
N SER A 55 -12.81 -11.19 15.12
CA SER A 55 -14.16 -10.66 14.82
C SER A 55 -14.47 -10.54 13.32
N THR A 56 -13.43 -10.36 12.49
CA THR A 56 -13.54 -10.35 11.03
C THR A 56 -13.39 -11.73 10.40
N ASN A 57 -13.22 -12.77 11.23
CA ASN A 57 -13.02 -14.15 10.82
C ASN A 57 -11.81 -14.32 9.90
N LEU A 58 -10.75 -13.53 10.09
CA LEU A 58 -9.50 -13.56 9.32
C LEU A 58 -8.43 -14.45 9.95
N ILE A 59 -8.55 -14.70 11.25
CA ILE A 59 -7.66 -15.60 11.98
C ILE A 59 -8.50 -16.45 12.92
N GLU A 60 -7.96 -17.59 13.29
CA GLU A 60 -8.41 -18.40 14.42
C GLU A 60 -7.36 -18.29 15.52
N TYR A 61 -7.83 -18.12 16.76
CA TYR A 61 -6.96 -18.02 17.93
C TYR A 61 -7.46 -18.97 19.02
N ASP A 62 -6.60 -19.88 19.44
CA ASP A 62 -6.84 -20.80 20.53
C ASP A 62 -6.14 -20.28 21.80
N SER A 63 -6.93 -19.83 22.77
CA SER A 63 -6.42 -19.32 24.04
C SER A 63 -5.85 -20.39 24.97
N GLU A 64 -6.21 -21.67 24.79
CA GLU A 64 -5.68 -22.77 25.60
C GLU A 64 -4.27 -23.17 25.12
N SER A 65 -4.08 -23.28 23.80
CA SER A 65 -2.78 -23.62 23.23
C SER A 65 -1.88 -22.40 22.97
N GLY A 66 -2.44 -21.19 22.90
CA GLY A 66 -1.72 -19.97 22.55
C GLY A 66 -1.44 -19.82 21.05
N LEU A 67 -2.01 -20.70 20.23
CA LEU A 67 -1.78 -20.75 18.80
C LEU A 67 -2.71 -19.82 18.02
N ILE A 68 -2.17 -19.25 16.94
CA ILE A 68 -2.84 -18.39 16.00
C ILE A 68 -2.60 -18.90 14.57
N GLU A 69 -3.65 -18.95 13.77
CA GLU A 69 -3.58 -19.34 12.35
C GLU A 69 -4.48 -18.47 11.47
N LEU A 70 -4.18 -18.42 10.17
CA LEU A 70 -5.09 -17.83 9.20
C LEU A 70 -6.32 -18.73 9.05
N SER A 71 -7.49 -18.11 9.00
CA SER A 71 -8.72 -18.84 8.68
C SER A 71 -8.81 -19.10 7.18
N ASP A 72 -9.64 -20.07 6.79
CA ASP A 72 -9.95 -20.33 5.37
C ASP A 72 -10.46 -19.08 4.64
N ARG A 73 -11.21 -18.22 5.33
CA ARG A 73 -11.76 -16.97 4.78
C ARG A 73 -10.67 -15.94 4.47
N ALA A 74 -9.56 -15.95 5.19
CA ALA A 74 -8.45 -15.04 4.92
C ALA A 74 -7.82 -15.31 3.54
N SER A 75 -7.69 -16.58 3.17
CA SER A 75 -7.20 -16.99 1.83
C SER A 75 -8.10 -16.52 0.69
N GLU A 76 -9.42 -16.39 0.94
CA GLU A 76 -10.37 -15.86 -0.04
C GLU A 76 -10.26 -14.34 -0.18
N ILE A 77 -10.06 -13.63 0.94
CA ILE A 77 -9.89 -12.17 0.96
C ILE A 77 -8.55 -11.76 0.35
N GLU A 78 -7.52 -12.60 0.44
CA GLU A 78 -6.21 -12.35 -0.16
C GLU A 78 -6.29 -12.20 -1.69
N ARG A 79 -7.20 -12.91 -2.37
CA ARG A 79 -7.50 -12.69 -3.80
C ARG A 79 -7.97 -11.26 -4.09
N TYR A 80 -8.56 -10.59 -3.10
CA TYR A 80 -9.08 -9.23 -3.21
C TYR A 80 -8.17 -8.18 -2.58
N MET A 81 -7.12 -8.59 -1.86
CA MET A 81 -6.04 -7.69 -1.49
C MET A 81 -5.14 -7.59 -2.72
N PRO A 82 -5.10 -6.45 -3.42
CA PRO A 82 -4.12 -6.27 -4.47
C PRO A 82 -2.75 -6.51 -3.83
N GLU A 83 -1.98 -7.46 -4.37
CA GLU A 83 -0.57 -7.61 -4.06
C GLU A 83 0.02 -6.21 -4.01
N SER A 84 0.58 -5.82 -2.86
CA SER A 84 1.19 -4.51 -2.68
C SER A 84 2.53 -4.47 -3.41
N ASP A 85 2.49 -4.74 -4.71
CA ASP A 85 3.61 -4.68 -5.63
C ASP A 85 3.30 -3.64 -6.70
N ASP A 86 4.21 -2.67 -6.80
CA ASP A 86 4.27 -1.61 -7.80
C ASP A 86 3.12 -0.61 -7.81
N GLU A 87 2.98 0.12 -6.70
CA GLU A 87 2.39 1.45 -6.75
C GLU A 87 3.34 2.35 -7.57
N ARG A 88 3.15 2.32 -8.91
CA ARG A 88 3.98 3.05 -9.88
C ARG A 88 4.21 4.47 -9.33
N PRO A 89 5.46 4.95 -9.24
CA PRO A 89 5.77 6.17 -8.51
C PRO A 89 5.35 7.42 -9.31
N TRP A 90 4.04 7.64 -9.42
CA TRP A 90 3.41 8.69 -10.22
C TRP A 90 3.95 10.08 -9.87
N HIS A 91 4.29 10.30 -8.60
CA HIS A 91 4.94 11.51 -8.11
C HIS A 91 6.23 11.85 -8.88
N ARG A 92 7.02 10.86 -9.31
CA ARG A 92 8.25 11.06 -10.10
C ARG A 92 7.94 11.54 -11.52
N TYR A 93 6.90 10.98 -12.15
CA TYR A 93 6.48 11.42 -13.49
C TYR A 93 5.98 12.87 -13.48
N TYR A 94 5.17 13.24 -12.47
CA TYR A 94 4.75 14.64 -12.28
C TYR A 94 5.94 15.56 -11.98
N ALA A 95 6.88 15.14 -11.13
CA ALA A 95 8.06 15.95 -10.80
C ALA A 95 8.98 16.18 -12.00
N ILE A 96 9.23 15.14 -12.82
CA ILE A 96 10.02 15.27 -14.05
C ILE A 96 9.30 16.20 -15.04
N LEU A 97 8.00 16.02 -15.23
CA LEU A 97 7.22 16.88 -16.13
C LEU A 97 7.23 18.34 -15.68
N ALA A 98 7.08 18.58 -14.37
CA ALA A 98 7.14 19.92 -13.79
C ALA A 98 8.53 20.55 -13.97
N ALA A 99 9.61 19.79 -13.72
CA ALA A 99 10.98 20.27 -13.89
C ALA A 99 11.30 20.60 -15.35
N VAL A 100 10.89 19.75 -16.30
CA VAL A 100 11.04 20.00 -17.74
C VAL A 100 10.26 21.23 -18.17
N SER A 101 9.00 21.37 -17.71
CA SER A 101 8.17 22.54 -18.02
C SER A 101 8.77 23.83 -17.46
N ALA A 102 9.28 23.81 -16.23
CA ALA A 102 9.93 24.95 -15.61
C ALA A 102 11.23 25.35 -16.33
N ALA A 103 12.06 24.37 -16.71
CA ALA A 103 13.27 24.61 -17.49
C ALA A 103 12.96 25.20 -18.87
N PHE A 104 11.90 24.74 -19.52
CA PHE A 104 11.43 25.28 -20.79
C PHE A 104 11.03 26.76 -20.67
N TYR A 105 10.19 27.13 -19.69
CA TYR A 105 9.80 28.52 -19.47
C TYR A 105 10.97 29.42 -19.07
N ALA A 106 11.90 28.91 -18.27
CA ALA A 106 13.13 29.64 -17.93
C ALA A 106 13.98 29.92 -19.19
N GLY A 107 14.07 28.94 -20.11
CA GLY A 107 14.77 29.11 -21.39
C GLY A 107 14.12 30.17 -22.29
N VAL A 108 12.79 30.22 -22.35
CA VAL A 108 12.06 31.29 -23.07
C VAL A 108 12.32 32.65 -22.42
N ALA A 109 12.25 32.74 -21.08
CA ALA A 109 12.42 34.01 -20.36
C ALA A 109 13.82 34.63 -20.50
N VAL A 110 14.86 33.80 -20.69
CA VAL A 110 16.25 34.26 -20.89
C VAL A 110 16.54 34.60 -22.37
N GLY A 111 15.57 34.40 -23.28
CA GLY A 111 15.70 34.77 -24.69
C GLY A 111 16.63 33.83 -25.46
N VAL A 112 16.49 32.51 -25.26
CA VAL A 112 17.25 31.52 -26.02
C VAL A 112 16.80 31.59 -27.51
N PRO A 113 17.70 31.86 -28.48
CA PRO A 113 17.32 32.12 -29.88
C PRO A 113 16.58 30.96 -30.58
N LEU A 114 16.79 29.73 -30.09
CA LEU A 114 16.11 28.54 -30.58
C LEU A 114 14.61 28.48 -30.19
N LEU A 115 14.20 29.25 -29.18
CA LEU A 115 12.85 29.25 -28.60
C LEU A 115 12.01 30.47 -29.02
N ASP A 116 12.61 31.52 -29.58
CA ASP A 116 11.93 32.73 -30.08
C ASP A 116 11.01 32.47 -31.28
N VAL A 117 11.06 31.28 -31.87
CA VAL A 117 10.25 30.88 -33.03
C VAL A 117 8.82 30.50 -32.67
N LEU A 118 8.50 30.34 -31.38
CA LEU A 118 7.19 29.89 -30.91
C LEU A 118 6.41 31.04 -30.24
N PRO A 119 5.14 31.29 -30.63
CA PRO A 119 4.28 32.23 -29.92
C PRO A 119 4.09 31.78 -28.46
N GLU A 120 4.17 32.71 -27.49
CA GLU A 120 4.07 32.43 -26.05
C GLU A 120 2.79 31.66 -25.66
N ALA A 121 1.69 31.89 -26.38
CA ALA A 121 0.43 31.17 -26.21
C ALA A 121 0.55 29.65 -26.50
N VAL A 122 1.45 29.25 -27.39
CA VAL A 122 1.66 27.83 -27.76
C VAL A 122 2.38 27.08 -26.63
N ALA A 123 3.30 27.74 -25.93
CA ALA A 123 3.98 27.18 -24.77
C ALA A 123 3.01 26.84 -23.62
N GLY A 124 2.10 27.78 -23.32
CA GLY A 124 1.01 27.59 -22.36
C GLY A 124 0.16 26.38 -22.66
N VAL A 125 -0.26 26.26 -23.93
CA VAL A 125 -1.09 25.14 -24.41
C VAL A 125 -0.35 23.80 -24.29
N ILE A 126 0.94 23.74 -24.61
CA ILE A 126 1.73 22.50 -24.52
C ILE A 126 1.80 21.99 -23.07
N VAL A 127 2.05 22.86 -22.10
CA VAL A 127 2.15 22.46 -20.68
C VAL A 127 0.80 22.01 -20.12
N VAL A 128 -0.28 22.72 -20.46
CA VAL A 128 -1.65 22.33 -20.07
C VAL A 128 -2.03 20.98 -20.69
N LEU A 129 -1.72 20.76 -21.97
CA LEU A 129 -1.97 19.48 -22.64
C LEU A 129 -1.15 18.34 -22.04
N ALA A 130 0.12 18.57 -21.71
CA ALA A 130 0.96 17.55 -21.08
C ALA A 130 0.42 17.15 -19.70
N PHE A 131 -0.01 18.13 -18.88
CA PHE A 131 -0.67 17.86 -17.60
C PHE A 131 -2.00 17.12 -17.77
N ALA A 132 -2.81 17.51 -18.76
CA ALA A 132 -4.09 16.88 -19.05
C ALA A 132 -3.93 15.42 -19.50
N VAL A 133 -2.94 15.13 -20.36
CA VAL A 133 -2.63 13.76 -20.81
C VAL A 133 -2.12 12.90 -19.65
N LEU A 134 -1.23 13.43 -18.81
CA LEU A 134 -0.69 12.68 -17.68
C LEU A 134 -1.78 12.39 -16.62
N SER A 135 -2.65 13.37 -16.36
CA SER A 135 -3.81 13.22 -15.48
C SER A 135 -4.81 12.20 -16.02
N ALA A 136 -5.11 12.23 -17.32
CA ALA A 136 -5.99 11.27 -17.97
C ALA A 136 -5.41 9.84 -17.94
N ALA A 137 -4.10 9.69 -18.16
CA ALA A 137 -3.42 8.41 -18.04
C ALA A 137 -3.51 7.84 -16.61
N HIS A 138 -3.30 8.68 -15.59
CA HIS A 138 -3.45 8.29 -14.19
C HIS A 138 -4.90 7.93 -13.83
N TYR A 139 -5.88 8.66 -14.36
CA TYR A 139 -7.30 8.37 -14.15
C TYR A 139 -7.69 7.00 -14.73
N VAL A 140 -7.31 6.71 -15.98
CA VAL A 140 -7.62 5.43 -16.65
C VAL A 140 -6.94 4.25 -15.95
N ASP A 141 -5.71 4.42 -15.45
CA ASP A 141 -5.00 3.38 -14.71
C ASP A 141 -5.67 3.08 -13.35
N ARG A 142 -6.12 4.13 -12.65
CA ARG A 142 -6.86 4.00 -11.39
C ARG A 142 -8.22 3.33 -11.56
N ASP A 143 -8.91 3.60 -12.67
CA ASP A 143 -10.25 3.06 -12.92
C ASP A 143 -10.21 1.59 -13.37
N ARG A 144 -9.16 1.18 -14.08
CA ARG A 144 -8.90 -0.24 -14.41
C ARG A 144 -8.61 -1.11 -13.18
N GLY A 145 -8.22 -0.50 -12.06
CA GLY A 145 -8.01 -1.17 -10.77
C GLY A 145 -9.27 -1.37 -9.93
N ARG A 146 -10.47 -0.98 -10.40
CA ARG A 146 -11.73 -1.23 -9.69
C ARG A 146 -12.61 -2.24 -10.44
N PRO A 147 -12.37 -3.56 -10.30
CA PRO A 147 -13.34 -4.54 -10.73
C PRO A 147 -14.53 -4.51 -9.73
N ILE A 148 -15.63 -3.92 -10.20
CA ILE A 148 -17.04 -4.22 -9.91
C ILE A 148 -17.31 -4.82 -8.51
N VAL A 149 -17.50 -3.95 -7.51
CA VAL A 149 -18.26 -4.28 -6.29
C VAL A 149 -19.58 -3.52 -6.36
N GLU A 150 -20.40 -3.89 -7.33
CA GLU A 150 -21.75 -3.35 -7.48
C GLU A 150 -22.65 -4.44 -8.08
N ASP A 151 -22.68 -5.61 -7.43
CA ASP A 151 -23.72 -6.62 -7.71
C ASP A 151 -23.97 -7.64 -6.56
N ALA A 152 -23.15 -7.67 -5.51
CA ALA A 152 -23.24 -8.73 -4.48
C ALA A 152 -24.11 -8.41 -3.25
N SER A 153 -24.82 -7.28 -3.21
CA SER A 153 -25.57 -6.85 -2.00
C SER A 153 -27.08 -6.68 -2.18
N VAL A 154 -27.65 -7.12 -3.31
CA VAL A 154 -29.10 -6.95 -3.58
C VAL A 154 -29.91 -8.26 -3.52
N GLU A 155 -29.28 -9.42 -3.50
CA GLU A 155 -29.98 -10.73 -3.41
C GLU A 155 -29.83 -11.42 -2.06
N ASP A 156 -30.23 -10.80 -0.96
CA ASP A 156 -30.60 -11.56 0.27
C ASP A 156 -31.50 -10.76 1.21
N ASN A 157 -32.59 -10.19 0.68
CA ASN A 157 -33.68 -9.74 1.54
C ASN A 157 -35.01 -9.64 0.77
N SER A 158 -35.63 -10.79 0.47
CA SER A 158 -37.06 -10.89 0.16
C SER A 158 -37.55 -12.33 0.33
#